data_AF-A0A7J8H5U0-F1
#
_entry.id   AF-A0A7J8H5U0-F1
#
_cell.length_a   1.000
_cell.length_b   1.000
_cell.length_c   1.000
_cell.angle_alpha   90.00
_cell.angle_beta   90.00
_cell.angle_gamma   90.00
#
_symmetry.space_group_name_H-M   'P 1'
#
loop_
_entity.id
_entity.type
_entity.pdbx_description
1 polymer ?
#
loop_
_entity_poly.entity_id
_entity_poly.type
_entity_poly.pdbx_seq_one_letter_code
_entity_poly.pdbx_strand_id
1 'polypeptide(L)'
;MKPAIALALVTLALCCSPASAEICPSFLKVVETLFLGTPASYQAATDLFSPDADMKAATIHLKEKVDHIPENTKKGIMKFMEKVLKSPECA
;
A
#
# COMPACT_ATOMS: atom_id res chain seq x y z
N MET A 1 3.73 -29.19 29.60
CA MET A 1 3.07 -28.94 28.30
C MET A 1 3.49 -30.02 27.32
N LYS A 2 2.58 -30.60 26.52
CA LYS A 2 2.94 -31.63 25.54
C LYS A 2 3.86 -31.01 24.45
N PRO A 3 5.01 -31.61 24.11
CA PRO A 3 5.95 -31.06 23.13
C PRO A 3 5.32 -30.88 21.74
N ALA A 4 4.32 -31.70 21.40
CA ALA A 4 3.54 -31.57 20.17
C ALA A 4 2.78 -30.23 20.06
N ILE A 5 2.32 -29.67 21.19
CA ILE A 5 1.61 -28.39 21.21
C ILE A 5 2.60 -27.24 20.98
N ALA A 6 3.80 -27.32 21.56
CA ALA A 6 4.85 -26.33 21.34
C ALA A 6 5.32 -26.33 19.88
N LEU A 7 5.53 -27.51 19.27
CA LEU A 7 5.90 -27.61 17.86
C LEU A 7 4.83 -27.04 16.92
N ALA A 8 3.54 -27.33 17.19
CA ALA A 8 2.43 -26.82 16.41
C ALA A 8 2.31 -25.29 16.50
N LEU A 9 2.51 -24.72 17.70
CA LEU A 9 2.49 -23.27 17.90
C LEU A 9 3.68 -22.58 17.24
N VAL A 10 4.86 -23.20 17.25
CA VAL A 10 6.05 -22.67 16.54
C VAL A 10 5.84 -22.70 15.03
N THR A 11 5.30 -23.79 14.48
CA THR A 11 4.98 -23.85 13.03
C THR A 11 3.90 -22.86 12.64
N LEU A 12 2.88 -22.65 13.48
CA LEU A 12 1.86 -21.62 13.26
C LEU A 12 2.45 -20.22 13.36
N ALA A 13 3.35 -19.97 14.32
CA ALA A 13 4.04 -18.68 14.44
C ALA A 13 4.96 -18.41 13.23
N LEU A 14 5.61 -19.43 12.66
CA LEU A 14 6.38 -19.29 11.41
C LEU A 14 5.48 -19.11 10.17
N CYS A 15 4.37 -19.85 10.07
CA CYS A 15 3.42 -19.72 8.94
C CYS A 15 2.54 -18.45 9.02
N CYS A 16 2.32 -17.92 10.21
CA CYS A 16 1.53 -16.71 10.47
C CYS A 16 2.42 -15.51 10.83
N SER A 17 3.75 -15.64 10.70
CA SER A 17 4.63 -14.48 10.75
C SER A 17 4.25 -13.57 9.58
N PRO A 18 4.06 -12.26 9.79
CA PRO A 18 3.89 -11.30 8.70
C PRO A 18 5.17 -11.14 7.85
N ALA A 19 6.21 -11.95 8.13
CA ALA A 19 7.57 -11.91 7.60
C ALA A 19 7.70 -12.10 6.08
N SER A 20 6.59 -12.21 5.34
CA SER A 20 6.56 -11.97 3.90
C SER A 20 5.11 -11.85 3.39
N ALA A 21 4.26 -11.08 4.06
CA ALA A 21 2.99 -10.73 3.45
C ALA A 21 3.30 -9.83 2.23
N GLU A 22 3.17 -10.38 1.02
CA GLU A 22 3.36 -9.63 -0.23
C GLU A 22 2.58 -8.31 -0.15
N ILE A 23 3.20 -7.22 -0.63
CA ILE A 23 2.58 -5.91 -0.61
C ILE A 23 1.26 -5.99 -1.38
N CYS A 24 0.17 -5.57 -0.74
CA CYS A 24 -1.17 -5.62 -1.33
C CYS A 24 -1.19 -4.94 -2.71
N PRO A 25 -1.46 -5.69 -3.81
CA PRO A 25 -1.45 -5.13 -5.16
C PRO A 25 -2.46 -3.99 -5.34
N SER A 26 -3.61 -4.07 -4.66
CA SER A 26 -4.61 -3.01 -4.69
C SER A 26 -4.11 -1.72 -4.02
N PHE A 27 -3.31 -1.83 -2.96
CA PHE A 27 -2.68 -0.66 -2.34
C PHE A 27 -1.63 -0.03 -3.26
N LEU A 28 -0.81 -0.85 -3.93
CA LEU A 28 0.11 -0.36 -4.96
C LEU A 28 -0.63 0.38 -6.07
N LYS A 29 -1.82 -0.09 -6.45
CA LYS A 29 -2.65 0.58 -7.46
C LYS A 29 -3.18 1.94 -6.99
N VAL A 30 -3.59 2.05 -5.73
CA VAL A 30 -4.00 3.33 -5.12
C VAL A 30 -2.85 4.33 -5.15
N VAL A 31 -1.63 3.91 -4.76
CA VAL A 31 -0.44 4.77 -4.79
C VAL A 31 -0.06 5.17 -6.22
N GLU A 32 -0.04 4.22 -7.15
CA GLU A 32 0.27 4.49 -8.56
C GLU A 32 -0.70 5.52 -9.16
N THR A 33 -2.01 5.33 -8.95
CA THR A 33 -3.04 6.24 -9.48
C THR A 33 -3.04 7.60 -8.79
N LEU A 34 -2.63 7.68 -7.51
CA LEU A 34 -2.44 8.94 -6.81
C LEU A 34 -1.41 9.82 -7.53
N PHE A 35 -0.22 9.27 -7.80
CA PHE A 35 0.90 10.05 -8.36
C PHE A 35 0.87 10.17 -9.88
N LEU A 36 0.47 9.12 -10.61
CA LEU A 36 0.59 9.04 -12.07
C LEU A 36 -0.76 8.91 -12.80
N GLY A 37 -1.84 8.70 -12.06
CA GLY A 37 -3.19 8.55 -12.61
C GLY A 37 -3.95 9.87 -12.75
N THR A 38 -5.13 9.77 -13.36
CA THR A 38 -6.12 10.86 -13.40
C THR A 38 -6.94 10.86 -12.10
N PRO A 39 -7.64 11.95 -11.76
CA PRO A 39 -8.57 11.96 -10.63
C PRO A 39 -9.60 10.82 -10.69
N ALA A 40 -10.13 10.53 -11.89
CA ALA A 40 -11.09 9.44 -12.09
C ALA A 40 -10.48 8.05 -11.84
N SER A 41 -9.24 7.79 -12.28
CA SER A 41 -8.62 6.49 -12.05
C SER A 41 -8.22 6.29 -10.58
N TYR A 42 -7.83 7.35 -9.89
CA TYR A 42 -7.56 7.32 -8.45
C TYR A 42 -8.85 7.11 -7.63
N GLN A 43 -9.92 7.81 -7.99
CA GLN A 43 -11.23 7.61 -7.35
C GLN A 43 -11.72 6.16 -7.54
N ALA A 44 -11.63 5.62 -8.76
CA ALA A 44 -11.99 4.22 -9.00
C ALA A 44 -11.15 3.24 -8.17
N ALA A 45 -9.85 3.51 -7.98
CA ALA A 45 -8.98 2.67 -7.16
C ALA A 45 -9.34 2.72 -5.66
N THR A 46 -9.77 3.88 -5.16
CA THR A 46 -10.12 4.08 -3.74
C THR A 46 -11.55 3.61 -3.41
N ASP A 47 -12.51 3.76 -4.33
CA ASP A 47 -13.90 3.34 -4.14
C ASP A 47 -14.05 1.81 -3.95
N LEU A 48 -13.08 1.00 -4.42
CA LEU A 48 -13.04 -0.46 -4.17
C LEU A 48 -13.05 -0.83 -2.69
N PHE A 49 -12.63 0.09 -1.81
CA PHE A 49 -12.54 -0.12 -0.38
C PHE A 49 -13.75 0.41 0.39
N SER A 50 -14.78 0.88 -0.33
CA SER A 50 -16.00 1.45 0.25
C SER A 50 -15.73 2.54 1.31
N PRO A 51 -14.92 3.57 1.01
CA PRO A 51 -14.65 4.64 1.96
C PRO A 51 -15.93 5.42 2.30
N ASP A 52 -16.03 5.89 3.54
CA ASP A 52 -17.10 6.79 3.95
C ASP A 52 -16.91 8.21 3.34
N ALA A 53 -17.86 9.11 3.61
CA ALA A 53 -17.87 10.44 3.02
C ALA A 53 -16.63 11.27 3.40
N ASP A 54 -16.16 11.15 4.64
CA ASP A 54 -15.01 11.91 5.14
C ASP A 54 -13.71 11.37 4.53
N MET A 55 -13.58 10.05 4.44
CA MET A 55 -12.47 9.38 3.76
C MET A 55 -12.41 9.77 2.28
N LYS A 56 -13.55 9.81 1.57
CA LYS A 56 -13.61 10.26 0.17
C LYS A 56 -13.17 11.71 0.01
N ALA A 57 -13.66 12.60 0.87
CA ALA A 57 -13.27 14.01 0.82
C ALA A 57 -11.76 14.18 1.05
N ALA A 58 -11.19 13.43 2.00
CA ALA A 58 -9.76 13.46 2.29
C ALA A 58 -8.90 12.96 1.12
N THR A 59 -9.28 11.86 0.46
CA THR A 59 -8.52 11.33 -0.68
C THR A 59 -8.60 12.24 -1.90
N ILE A 60 -9.78 12.81 -2.19
CA ILE A 60 -9.93 13.82 -3.25
C ILE A 60 -9.02 15.02 -2.99
N HIS A 61 -9.02 15.55 -1.76
CA HIS A 61 -8.17 16.68 -1.40
C HIS A 61 -6.67 16.35 -1.54
N LEU A 62 -6.26 15.15 -1.12
CA LEU A 62 -4.89 14.68 -1.31
C LEU A 62 -4.51 14.63 -2.80
N LYS A 63 -5.40 14.09 -3.64
CA LYS A 63 -5.17 13.99 -5.09
C LYS A 63 -5.02 15.36 -5.73
N GLU A 64 -5.88 16.32 -5.38
CA GLU A 64 -5.75 17.71 -5.83
C GLU A 64 -4.35 18.26 -5.52
N LYS A 65 -3.84 18.06 -4.30
CA LYS A 65 -2.48 18.52 -3.95
C LYS A 65 -1.39 17.82 -4.74
N VAL A 66 -1.50 16.51 -4.90
CA VAL A 66 -0.52 15.72 -5.67
C VAL A 66 -0.52 16.13 -7.14
N ASP A 67 -1.67 16.49 -7.71
CA ASP A 67 -1.76 16.90 -9.11
C ASP A 67 -0.96 18.16 -9.44
N HIS A 68 -0.77 19.06 -8.48
CA HIS A 68 0.05 20.26 -8.63
C HIS A 68 1.57 20.00 -8.54
N ILE A 69 1.99 18.78 -8.17
CA ILE A 69 3.41 18.43 -8.11
C ILE A 69 3.95 18.25 -9.55
N PRO A 70 5.14 18.80 -9.89
CA PRO A 70 5.77 18.57 -11.19
C PRO A 70 5.96 17.08 -11.51
N GLU A 71 5.77 16.70 -12.78
CA GLU A 71 5.85 15.30 -13.24
C GLU A 71 7.20 14.62 -12.97
N ASN A 72 8.32 15.36 -13.10
CA ASN A 72 9.64 14.84 -12.76
C ASN A 72 9.77 14.54 -11.26
N THR A 73 9.17 15.36 -10.40
CA THR A 73 9.13 15.16 -8.95
C THR A 73 8.27 13.95 -8.60
N LYS A 74 7.08 13.80 -9.18
CA LYS A 74 6.22 12.61 -9.02
C LYS A 74 6.97 11.31 -9.37
N LYS A 75 7.67 11.30 -10.50
CA LYS A 75 8.51 10.15 -10.91
C LYS A 75 9.65 9.87 -9.93
N GLY A 76 10.28 10.91 -9.39
CA GLY A 76 11.30 10.77 -8.35
C GLY A 76 10.76 10.10 -7.08
N ILE A 77 9.58 10.52 -6.63
CA ILE A 77 8.88 9.93 -5.47
C ILE A 77 8.56 8.45 -5.73
N MET A 78 8.00 8.11 -6.89
CA MET A 78 7.66 6.73 -7.24
C MET A 78 8.89 5.80 -7.22
N LYS A 79 10.02 6.26 -7.80
CA LYS A 79 11.29 5.50 -7.76
C LYS A 79 11.81 5.31 -6.34
N PHE A 80 11.65 6.32 -5.48
CA PHE A 80 12.03 6.21 -4.08
C PHE A 80 11.15 5.20 -3.34
N MET A 81 9.83 5.23 -3.54
CA MET A 81 8.90 4.25 -2.95
C MET A 81 9.24 2.83 -3.40
N GLU A 82 9.51 2.61 -4.68
CA GLU A 82 9.96 1.31 -5.20
C GLU A 82 11.25 0.83 -4.50
N LYS A 83 12.19 1.74 -4.25
CA LYS A 83 13.42 1.43 -3.51
C LYS A 83 13.14 1.04 -2.05
N VAL A 84 12.19 1.70 -1.39
CA VAL A 84 11.76 1.34 -0.03
C VAL A 84 11.16 -0.06 0.00
N LEU A 85 10.27 -0.37 -0.93
CA LEU A 85 9.60 -1.68 -1.01
C LEU A 85 10.57 -2.84 -1.28
N LYS A 86 11.71 -2.57 -1.93
CA LYS A 86 12.78 -3.55 -2.20
C LYS A 86 13.86 -3.58 -1.10
N SER A 87 13.71 -2.77 -0.05
CA SER A 87 14.67 -2.69 1.05
C SER A 87 14.57 -3.92 1.97
N PRO A 88 15.67 -4.39 2.57
CA PRO A 88 15.64 -5.40 3.62
C PRO A 88 14.73 -5.04 4.81
N GLU A 89 14.47 -3.75 5.03
CA GLU A 89 13.56 -3.26 6.08
C GLU A 89 12.07 -3.58 5.80
N CYS A 90 11.75 -4.04 4.58
CA CYS A 90 10.39 -4.40 4.15
C CYS A 90 10.30 -5.86 3.66
N ALA A 91 11.34 -6.67 3.90
CA ALA A 91 11.49 -8.05 3.42
C ALA A 91 11.19 -9.10 4.49
#